data_AF-A0A517XUZ0-F1
#
_entry.id   AF-A0A517XUZ0-F1
#
_cell.length_a   1.000
_cell.length_b   1.000
_cell.length_c   1.000
_cell.angle_alpha   90.00
_cell.angle_beta   90.00
_cell.angle_gamma   90.00
#
_symmetry.space_group_name_H-M   'P 1'
#
loop_
_entity.id
_entity.type
_entity.pdbx_description
1 polymer ?
#
loop_
_entity_poly.entity_id
_entity_poly.type
_entity_poly.pdbx_seq_one_letter_code
_entity_poly.pdbx_strand_id
1 'polypeptide(L)' 'MAADPRMKVPDQAAFRVDFPRFREELTPTTQAALDLLAAGWGTGAAAARLGVTPARVSQLRRELAQKWAAFHDGPA' A
#
# COMPACT_ATOMS: atom_id res chain seq x y z
N MET A 1 -2.16 19.07 6.18
CA MET A 1 -2.06 17.64 5.90
C MET A 1 -3.11 16.95 6.77
N ALA A 2 -4.32 16.76 6.25
CA ALA A 2 -5.46 16.31 7.05
C ALA A 2 -5.50 14.78 7.08
N ALA A 3 -5.40 14.21 8.27
CA ALA A 3 -5.56 12.78 8.51
C ALA A 3 -7.02 12.38 8.30
N ASP A 4 -7.26 11.31 7.56
CA ASP A 4 -8.59 10.72 7.38
C ASP A 4 -9.16 10.22 8.73
N PRO A 5 -10.28 10.78 9.22
CA PRO A 5 -10.81 10.48 10.56
C PRO A 5 -11.56 9.13 10.66
N ARG A 6 -11.56 8.32 9.60
CA ARG A 6 -12.23 7.01 9.56
C ARG A 6 -11.30 5.82 9.81
N MET A 7 -9.99 6.05 9.85
CA MET A 7 -9.01 5.03 10.23
C MET A 7 -8.73 5.19 11.73
N LYS A 8 -8.98 4.14 12.54
CA LYS A 8 -8.75 4.19 13.98
C LYS A 8 -7.28 4.57 14.22
N VAL A 9 -7.02 5.55 15.08
CA VAL A 9 -5.69 6.13 15.36
C VAL A 9 -4.55 5.10 15.56
N PRO A 10 -4.77 3.89 16.13
CA PRO A 10 -3.74 2.85 16.21
C PRO A 10 -3.26 2.33 14.85
N ASP A 11 -4.15 2.22 13.85
CA ASP A 11 -3.80 1.78 12.48
C ASP A 11 -2.88 2.78 11.78
N GLN A 12 -3.00 4.08 12.08
CA GLN A 12 -2.14 5.11 11.49
C GLN A 12 -0.73 5.10 12.08
N ALA A 13 -0.58 4.73 13.36
CA ALA A 13 0.73 4.66 14.02
C ALA A 13 1.51 3.39 13.61
N ALA A 14 0.86 2.23 13.57
CA ALA A 14 1.44 0.99 13.07
C ALA A 14 1.88 1.13 11.60
N PHE A 15 1.04 1.75 10.76
CA PHE A 15 1.40 2.08 9.39
C PHE A 15 2.68 2.93 9.34
N ARG A 16 2.83 3.98 10.14
CA ARG A 16 4.02 4.87 10.04
C ARG A 16 5.34 4.19 10.44
N VAL A 17 5.31 3.15 11.27
CA VAL A 17 6.51 2.45 11.73
C VAL A 17 6.82 1.24 10.84
N ASP A 18 5.80 0.47 10.46
CA ASP A 18 5.97 -0.77 9.70
C ASP A 18 5.98 -0.55 8.18
N PHE A 19 5.37 0.55 7.69
CA PHE A 19 5.30 0.84 6.25
C PHE A 19 6.66 1.02 5.57
N PRO A 20 7.66 1.73 6.15
CA PRO A 20 8.98 1.81 5.55
C PRO A 20 9.64 0.44 5.44
N ARG A 21 9.58 -0.37 6.50
CA ARG A 21 10.17 -1.71 6.54
C ARG A 21 9.48 -2.67 5.57
N PHE A 22 8.15 -2.65 5.54
CA PHE A 22 7.37 -3.42 4.58
C PHE A 22 7.63 -2.99 3.13
N ARG A 23 7.81 -1.69 2.88
CA ARG A 23 8.13 -1.17 1.55
C ARG A 23 9.48 -1.69 1.05
N GLU A 24 10.49 -1.79 1.91
CA GLU A 24 11.81 -2.30 1.54
C GLU A 24 11.77 -3.76 1.06
N GLU A 25 10.82 -4.57 1.54
CA GLU A 25 10.62 -5.98 1.13
C GLU A 25 9.92 -6.12 -0.25
N LEU A 26 9.51 -5.01 -0.88
CA LEU A 26 8.76 -5.02 -2.14
C LEU A 26 9.64 -4.71 -3.36
N THR A 27 9.24 -5.20 -4.53
CA THR A 27 9.88 -4.83 -5.80
C THR A 27 9.65 -3.36 -6.14
N PRO A 28 10.54 -2.69 -6.89
CA PRO A 28 10.44 -1.26 -7.20
C PRO A 28 9.09 -0.84 -7.80
N THR A 29 8.53 -1.67 -8.68
CA THR A 29 7.20 -1.43 -9.28
C THR A 29 6.08 -1.48 -8.25
N THR A 30 6.18 -2.39 -7.28
CA THR A 30 5.19 -2.57 -6.22
C THR A 30 5.32 -1.47 -5.17
N GLN A 31 6.53 -1.00 -4.88
CA GLN A 31 6.78 0.17 -4.04
C GLN A 31 6.12 1.42 -4.62
N ALA A 32 6.32 1.70 -5.92
CA ALA A 32 5.71 2.85 -6.58
C ALA A 32 4.18 2.81 -6.52
N ALA A 33 3.58 1.62 -6.67
CA ALA A 33 2.15 1.44 -6.51
C ALA A 33 1.69 1.64 -5.06
N LEU A 34 2.43 1.10 -4.09
CA LEU A 34 2.17 1.26 -2.67
C LEU A 34 2.21 2.74 -2.26
N ASP A 35 3.21 3.51 -2.71
CA ASP A 35 3.34 4.94 -2.43
C ASP A 35 2.16 5.75 -2.97
N LEU A 36 1.76 5.51 -4.22
CA LEU A 36 0.63 6.23 -4.83
C LEU A 36 -0.68 5.91 -4.10
N LEU A 37 -0.91 4.63 -3.78
CA LEU A 37 -2.09 4.21 -3.04
C LEU A 37 -2.10 4.76 -1.60
N ALA A 38 -0.96 4.77 -0.92
CA ALA A 38 -0.80 5.32 0.42
C ALA A 38 -0.98 6.85 0.46
N ALA A 39 -0.61 7.54 -0.61
CA ALA A 39 -0.86 8.97 -0.78
C ALA A 39 -2.33 9.29 -1.13
N GLY A 40 -3.23 8.31 -1.14
CA GLY A 40 -4.67 8.49 -1.38
C GLY A 40 -5.05 8.59 -2.86
N TRP A 41 -4.17 8.21 -3.79
CA TRP A 41 -4.49 8.26 -5.21
C TRP A 41 -5.51 7.19 -5.58
N GLY A 42 -6.48 7.57 -6.42
CA GLY A 42 -7.44 6.63 -6.97
C GLY A 42 -6.79 5.62 -7.94
N THR A 43 -7.36 4.42 -8.06
CA THR A 43 -6.87 3.33 -8.90
C THR A 43 -6.54 3.77 -10.34
N GLY A 44 -7.41 4.56 -10.97
CA GLY A 44 -7.20 5.05 -12.34
C GLY A 44 -6.03 6.03 -12.46
N ALA A 45 -5.89 6.95 -11.50
CA ALA A 45 -4.80 7.93 -11.49
C ALA A 45 -3.45 7.25 -11.21
N ALA A 46 -3.42 6.28 -10.29
CA ALA A 46 -2.24 5.45 -10.04
C ALA A 46 -1.88 4.61 -11.28
N ALA A 47 -2.87 4.02 -11.96
CA ALA A 47 -2.66 3.24 -13.17
C ALA A 47 -2.02 4.07 -14.28
N ALA A 48 -2.56 5.27 -14.54
CA ALA A 48 -2.00 6.20 -15.52
C ALA A 48 -0.56 6.61 -15.19
N ARG A 49 -0.26 6.88 -13.90
CA ARG A 49 1.08 7.30 -13.47
C ARG A 49 2.12 6.18 -13.52
N LEU A 50 1.69 4.94 -13.32
CA LEU A 50 2.53 3.75 -13.41
C LEU A 50 2.61 3.17 -14.82
N GLY A 51 1.81 3.68 -15.77
CA GLY A 51 1.71 3.14 -17.12
C GLY A 51 1.10 1.73 -17.18
N VAL A 52 0.28 1.36 -16.20
CA VAL A 52 -0.37 0.04 -16.12
C VAL A 52 -1.90 0.17 -16.25
N THR A 53 -2.59 -0.96 -16.36
CA THR A 53 -4.05 -0.96 -16.39
C THR A 53 -4.64 -0.81 -14.97
N PRO A 54 -5.85 -0.23 -14.83
CA PRO A 54 -6.55 -0.18 -13.54
C PRO A 54 -6.77 -1.56 -12.91
N ALA A 55 -6.94 -2.59 -13.74
CA ALA A 55 -7.02 -3.98 -13.30
C ALA A 55 -5.72 -4.43 -12.62
N ARG A 56 -4.55 -4.08 -13.17
CA ARG A 56 -3.26 -4.39 -12.54
C ARG A 56 -3.08 -3.67 -11.20
N VAL A 57 -3.52 -2.43 -11.07
CA VAL A 57 -3.51 -1.72 -9.77
C VAL A 57 -4.43 -2.41 -8.75
N SER A 58 -5.56 -2.92 -9.21
CA SER A 58 -6.50 -3.67 -8.35
C SER A 58 -5.91 -5.00 -7.89
N GLN A 59 -5.14 -5.69 -8.74
CA GLN A 59 -4.35 -6.87 -8.36
C GLN A 59 -3.26 -6.51 -7.34
N LEU A 60 -2.47 -5.47 -7.62
CA LEU A 60 -1.42 -5.00 -6.71
C LEU A 60 -1.98 -4.66 -5.33
N ARG A 61 -3.16 -4.05 -5.25
CA ARG A 61 -3.81 -3.78 -3.95
C ARG A 61 -4.11 -5.06 -3.17
N ARG A 62 -4.54 -6.13 -3.84
CA ARG A 62 -4.79 -7.44 -3.21
C ARG A 62 -3.49 -8.11 -2.80
N GLU A 63 -2.49 -8.12 -3.68
CA GLU A 63 -1.16 -8.68 -3.42
C GLU A 63 -0.49 -7.97 -2.22
N LEU A 64 -0.57 -6.64 -2.17
CA LEU A 64 -0.07 -5.83 -1.06
C LEU A 64 -0.80 -6.14 0.26
N ALA A 65 -2.13 -6.27 0.24
CA ALA A 65 -2.89 -6.64 1.44
C ALA A 65 -2.53 -8.03 1.96
N GLN A 66 -2.34 -9.01 1.07
CA GLN A 66 -1.89 -10.35 1.43
C GLN A 66 -0.48 -10.34 2.01
N LYS A 67 0.45 -9.62 1.37
CA LYS A 67 1.83 -9.46 1.85
C LYS A 67 1.87 -8.75 3.20
N TRP A 68 1.03 -7.73 3.40
CA TRP A 68 0.92 -7.01 4.67
C TRP A 68 0.41 -7.94 5.79
N ALA A 69 -0.61 -8.73 5.52
CA ALA A 69 -1.09 -9.74 6.47
C ALA A 69 0.03 -10.73 6.83
N ALA A 70 0.73 -11.28 5.84
CA ALA A 70 1.85 -12.19 6.06
C ALA A 70 3.03 -11.55 6.82
N PHE A 71 3.27 -10.25 6.61
CA PHE A 71 4.30 -9.50 7.33
C PHE A 71 4.01 -9.39 8.84
N HIS A 72 2.73 -9.29 9.22
CA HIS A 72 2.32 -9.22 10.62
C HIS A 72 2.08 -10.58 11.29
N ASP A 73 1.73 -11.61 10.53
CA ASP A 73 1.43 -12.93 11.08
C ASP A 73 2.71 -13.73 11.44
N GLY A 74 3.87 -13.38 10.87
CA GLY A 74 5.09 -14.20 10.98
C GLY A 74 4.90 -15.59 10.33
N PRO A 75 5.97 -16.38 10.06
CA PRO A 75 5.75 -17.77 9.66
C PRO A 75 5.06 -18.49 10.83
N ALA A 76 3.90 -19.09 10.56
CA ALA A 76 3.17 -19.96 11.48
C ALA A 76 4.07 -21.05 12.06
#